data_AF-A0A2S6YZA0-F1
#
_entry.id   AF-A0A2S6YZA0-F1
#
_cell.length_a   1.000
_cell.length_b   1.000
_cell.length_c   1.000
_cell.angle_alpha   90.00
_cell.angle_beta   90.00
_cell.angle_gamma   90.00
#
_symmetry.space_group_name_H-M   'P 1'
#
loop_
_entity.id
_entity.type
_entity.pdbx_description
1 polymer ?
#
loop_
_entity_poly.entity_id
_entity_poly.type
_entity_poly.pdbx_seq_one_letter_code
_entity_poly.pdbx_strand_id
1 'polypeptide(L)' 'MNAPKITINSSVETRTVTTAKGMQKAIYSQRATLETEAMRIQVEVEVDGLDKGYPVGAVKEGLNNVPDHIHSGILNARNA' A
#
# COMPACT_ATOMS: atom_id res chain seq x y z
N MET A 1 0.78 -4.46 22.31
CA MET A 1 1.44 -4.44 20.99
C MET A 1 0.99 -3.16 20.30
N ASN A 2 1.86 -2.16 20.13
CA ASN A 2 1.46 -0.96 19.38
C ASN A 2 1.17 -1.34 17.93
N ALA A 3 0.05 -0.88 17.42
CA ALA A 3 -0.34 -1.19 16.05
C ALA A 3 0.66 -0.56 15.07
N PRO A 4 1.05 -1.26 14.00
CA PRO A 4 1.88 -0.67 12.96
C PRO A 4 1.19 0.57 12.37
N LYS A 5 1.99 1.61 12.13
CA LYS A 5 1.56 2.90 11.59
C LYS A 5 2.00 3.03 10.14
N ILE A 6 1.06 3.29 9.24
CA ILE A 6 1.36 3.57 7.83
C ILE A 6 1.11 5.05 7.57
N THR A 7 2.13 5.76 7.06
CA THR A 7 2.03 7.18 6.68
C THR A 7 2.19 7.32 5.18
N ILE A 8 1.24 7.97 4.52
CA ILE A 8 1.24 8.17 3.07
C ILE A 8 2.10 9.38 2.70
N ASN A 9 3.10 9.19 1.84
CA ASN A 9 4.11 10.20 1.53
C ASN A 9 3.94 10.83 0.13
N SER A 10 3.17 10.20 -0.77
CA SER A 10 3.03 10.66 -2.15
C SER A 10 1.60 10.60 -2.66
N SER A 11 1.32 11.36 -3.73
CA SER A 11 0.14 11.13 -4.57
C SER A 11 0.22 9.75 -5.24
N VAL A 12 -0.90 9.31 -5.81
CA VAL A 12 -0.95 8.08 -6.62
C VAL A 12 -0.12 8.26 -7.89
N GLU A 13 0.80 7.32 -8.11
CA GLU A 13 1.61 7.20 -9.32
C GLU A 13 1.10 6.00 -10.14
N THR A 14 1.13 6.11 -11.46
CA THR A 14 0.79 5.02 -12.38
C THR A 14 2.06 4.43 -13.00
N ARG A 15 2.20 3.11 -12.96
CA ARG A 15 3.20 2.38 -13.73
C ARG A 15 2.55 1.31 -14.61
N THR A 16 3.05 1.15 -15.83
CA THR A 16 2.61 0.06 -16.71
C THR A 16 3.57 -1.11 -16.56
N VAL A 17 3.03 -2.28 -16.25
CA VAL A 17 3.80 -3.53 -16.17
C VAL A 17 3.30 -4.53 -17.21
N THR A 18 4.20 -5.34 -17.73
CA THR A 18 3.83 -6.48 -18.58
C THR A 18 3.71 -7.71 -17.69
N THR A 19 2.51 -8.28 -17.64
CA THR A 19 2.25 -9.52 -16.92
C THR A 19 3.02 -10.69 -17.56
N ALA A 20 3.22 -11.77 -16.81
CA ALA A 20 3.88 -12.98 -17.32
C ALA A 20 3.20 -13.57 -18.59
N LYS A 21 1.93 -13.24 -18.83
CA LYS A 21 1.16 -13.65 -20.03
C LYS A 21 1.28 -12.66 -21.19
N GLY A 22 2.16 -11.66 -21.11
CA GLY A 22 2.40 -10.67 -22.16
C GLY A 22 1.38 -9.51 -22.22
N MET A 23 0.40 -9.47 -21.30
CA MET A 23 -0.58 -8.37 -21.26
C MET A 23 -0.03 -7.18 -20.48
N GLN A 24 -0.23 -5.96 -20.98
CA GLN A 24 0.06 -4.72 -20.26
C GLN A 24 -1.04 -4.44 -19.22
N LYS A 25 -0.63 -4.11 -17.99
CA LYS A 25 -1.51 -3.72 -16.90
C LYS A 25 -0.99 -2.43 -16.25
N ALA A 26 -1.88 -1.48 -16.01
CA ALA A 26 -1.59 -0.33 -15.16
C ALA A 26 -1.66 -0.73 -13.68
N ILE A 27 -0.66 -0.35 -12.91
CA ILE A 27 -0.63 -0.43 -11.45
C ILE A 27 -0.63 1.00 -10.93
N TYR A 28 -1.52 1.28 -9.98
CA TYR A 28 -1.61 2.55 -9.28
C TYR A 28 -1.07 2.37 -7.88
N SER A 29 -0.14 3.22 -7.44
CA SER A 29 0.51 3.03 -6.14
C SER A 29 0.92 4.34 -5.48
N GLN A 30 1.07 4.31 -4.15
CA GLN A 30 1.57 5.43 -3.35
C GLN A 30 2.77 4.99 -2.53
N ARG A 31 3.73 5.89 -2.37
CA ARG A 31 4.84 5.69 -1.43
C ARG A 31 4.33 5.95 -0.03
N ALA A 32 4.67 5.05 0.89
CA ALA A 32 4.31 5.16 2.28
C ALA A 32 5.47 4.75 3.20
N THR A 33 5.40 5.16 4.45
CA THR A 33 6.30 4.72 5.52
C THR A 33 5.52 3.79 6.43
N LEU A 34 5.99 2.55 6.59
CA LEU A 34 5.53 1.65 7.64
C LEU A 34 6.45 1.80 8.86
N GLU A 35 5.89 2.16 10.00
CA GLU A 35 6.60 2.35 11.26
C GLU A 35 6.04 1.39 12.32
N THR A 36 6.93 0.67 12.98
CA THR A 36 6.66 -0.13 14.18
C THR A 36 7.65 0.27 15.28
N GLU A 37 7.49 -0.26 16.49
CA GLU A 37 8.41 0.03 17.61
C GLU A 37 9.88 -0.31 17.29
N ALA A 38 10.12 -1.29 16.42
CA ALA A 38 11.46 -1.82 16.13
C ALA A 38 11.99 -1.43 14.74
N MET A 39 11.15 -0.92 13.83
CA MET A 39 11.56 -0.67 12.45
C MET A 39 10.79 0.46 11.78
N ARG A 40 11.44 1.07 10.79
CA ARG A 40 10.84 2.03 9.86
C ARG A 40 11.31 1.70 8.45
N ILE A 41 10.36 1.40 7.57
CA ILE A 41 10.66 1.05 6.17
C ILE A 41 9.78 1.85 5.20
N GLN A 42 10.31 2.12 4.02
CA GLN A 42 9.54 2.68 2.91
C GLN A 42 8.88 1.53 2.14
N VAL A 43 7.59 1.67 1.83
CA VAL A 43 6.78 0.68 1.11
C VAL A 43 5.99 1.37 0.00
N GLU A 44 5.57 0.60 -1.00
CA GLU A 44 4.56 1.01 -1.98
C GLU A 44 3.21 0.38 -1.61
N VAL A 45 2.17 1.19 -1.56
CA VAL A 45 0.78 0.77 -1.36
C VAL A 45 0.08 0.78 -2.71
N GLU A 46 -0.30 -0.39 -3.22
CA GLU A 46 -1.13 -0.50 -4.42
C GLU A 46 -2.58 -0.09 -4.11
N VAL A 47 -3.19 0.65 -5.01
CA VAL A 47 -4.59 1.10 -4.93
C VAL A 47 -5.31 0.79 -6.24
N ASP A 48 -6.64 0.67 -6.18
CA ASP A 48 -7.44 0.23 -7.32
C ASP A 48 -7.55 1.29 -8.45
N GLY A 49 -7.17 2.54 -8.20
CA GLY A 49 -7.26 3.63 -9.20
C GLY A 49 -6.64 4.95 -8.74
N LEU A 50 -6.48 5.89 -9.68
CA LEU A 50 -5.90 7.22 -9.43
C LEU A 50 -6.68 8.04 -8.39
N ASP A 51 -8.00 7.85 -8.33
CA ASP A 51 -8.92 8.53 -7.40
C ASP A 51 -9.16 7.73 -6.11
N LYS A 52 -8.58 6.54 -5.98
CA LYS A 52 -8.74 5.63 -4.82
C LYS A 52 -7.57 5.71 -3.84
N GLY A 53 -6.65 6.65 -4.06
CA GLY A 53 -5.54 6.91 -3.17
C GLY A 53 -5.97 7.53 -1.84
N TYR A 54 -5.12 7.36 -0.84
CA TYR A 54 -5.20 8.12 0.38
C TYR A 54 -4.62 9.54 0.22
N PRO A 55 -5.13 10.53 0.96
CA PRO A 55 -4.49 11.83 1.03
C PRO A 55 -3.03 11.75 1.50
N VAL A 56 -2.16 12.60 0.95
CA VAL A 56 -0.79 12.73 1.43
C VAL A 56 -0.80 13.19 2.89
N GLY A 57 0.01 12.55 3.74
CA GLY A 57 0.03 12.77 5.18
C GLY A 57 -1.03 11.96 5.94
N ALA A 58 -1.89 11.20 5.26
CA ALA A 58 -2.82 10.30 5.94
C ALA A 58 -2.05 9.23 6.74
N VAL A 59 -2.52 9.00 7.95
CA VAL A 59 -2.00 7.99 8.88
C VAL A 59 -3.05 6.90 9.07
N LYS A 60 -2.64 5.64 8.90
CA LYS A 60 -3.46 4.46 9.20
C LYS A 60 -2.81 3.64 10.31
N GLU A 61 -3.56 3.39 11.37
CA GLU A 61 -3.14 2.59 12.51
C GLU A 61 -3.83 1.23 12.47
N GLY A 62 -3.03 0.17 12.47
CA GLY A 62 -3.53 -1.20 12.42
C GLY A 62 -3.90 -1.67 11.02
N LEU A 63 -3.32 -2.78 10.58
CA LEU A 63 -3.59 -3.44 9.29
C LEU A 63 -5.02 -4.01 9.18
N ASN A 64 -5.84 -3.90 10.23
CA ASN A 64 -7.20 -4.47 10.30
C ASN A 64 -8.30 -3.53 9.76
N ASN A 65 -7.96 -2.27 9.44
CA ASN A 65 -8.91 -1.29 8.89
C ASN A 65 -8.50 -0.79 7.50
N VAL A 66 -7.86 -1.67 6.72
CA VAL A 66 -7.67 -1.46 5.28
C VAL A 66 -9.04 -1.67 4.63
N PRO A 67 -9.67 -0.63 4.04
CA PRO A 67 -10.98 -0.77 3.40
C PRO A 67 -10.89 -1.76 2.23
N ASP A 68 -11.96 -2.53 2.01
CA ASP A 68 -12.03 -3.71 1.14
C ASP A 68 -11.56 -3.52 -0.34
N HIS A 69 -11.33 -2.28 -0.77
CA HIS A 69 -10.83 -1.91 -2.11
C HIS A 69 -9.30 -1.76 -2.17
N ILE A 70 -8.55 -2.32 -1.21
CA ILE A 70 -7.09 -2.23 -1.20
C ILE A 70 -6.50 -3.64 -1.07
N HIS A 71 -5.99 -4.14 -2.19
CA HIS A 71 -5.23 -5.39 -2.28
C HIS A 71 -3.82 -5.19 -1.71
N SER A 72 -3.70 -5.08 -0.39
CA SER A 72 -2.41 -5.08 0.30
C SER A 72 -1.75 -6.45 0.15
N GLY A 73 -0.74 -6.56 -0.73
CA GLY A 73 0.14 -7.73 -0.86
C GLY A 73 0.93 -8.10 0.41
N ILE A 74 0.74 -7.37 1.52
CA ILE A 74 1.35 -7.60 2.83
C ILE A 74 0.53 -8.61 3.67
N LEU A 75 -0.72 -8.92 3.30
CA LEU A 75 -1.62 -9.73 4.15
C LEU A 75 -1.34 -11.24 4.14
N ASN A 76 -0.42 -11.74 3.31
CA ASN A 76 -0.13 -13.18 3.20
C ASN A 76 0.88 -13.73 4.22
N ALA A 77 1.42 -12.91 5.13
CA ALA A 77 2.44 -13.34 6.09
C ALA A 77 1.90 -13.81 7.46
N ARG A 78 0.58 -13.98 7.62
CA ARG A 78 -0.04 -14.41 8.89
C ARG A 78 -0.66 -15.83 8.87
N ASN A 79 -0.54 -16.56 7.77
CA ASN A 79 -1.07 -17.93 7.65
C ASN A 79 -0.09 -18.89 6.91
N ALA A 80 1.20 -18.78 7.20
CA ALA A 80 2.21 -19.77 6.81
C ALA A 80 3.07 -20.17 8.02
#